data_AF-A0A845SQA3-F1
#
_entry.id   AF-A0A845SQA3-F1
#
_cell.length_a   1.000
_cell.length_b   1.000
_cell.length_c   1.000
_cell.angle_alpha   90.00
_cell.angle_beta   90.00
_cell.angle_gamma   90.00
#
_symmetry.space_group_name_H-M   'P 1'
#
loop_
_entity.id
_entity.type
_entity.pdbx_description
1 polymer ?
#
loop_
_entity_poly.entity_id
_entity_poly.type
_entity_poly.pdbx_seq_one_letter_code
_entity_poly.pdbx_strand_id
1 'polypeptide(L)'
;MALENPDVKEAYNDIPVRKALAAQLKTVRKAMQLTQQDIALKTGIKKQNISRIENGLGSPNFSTLNRYAAALGGSFVFQLNH
;
A
#
# COMPACT_ATOMS: atom_id res chain seq x y z
N MET A 1 27.23 0.08 12.35
CA MET A 1 25.99 0.90 12.33
C MET A 1 24.83 0.00 11.92
N ALA A 2 23.58 0.23 12.34
CA ALA A 2 22.43 -0.67 12.12
C ALA A 2 22.10 -1.03 10.64
N LEU A 3 22.85 -0.49 9.67
CA LEU A 3 22.74 -0.72 8.23
C LEU A 3 23.55 -1.94 7.73
N GLU A 4 24.28 -2.62 8.62
CA GLU A 4 25.14 -3.77 8.27
C GLU A 4 24.43 -5.12 8.41
N ASN A 5 23.19 -5.14 8.94
CA ASN A 5 22.38 -6.35 8.96
C ASN A 5 21.66 -6.54 7.60
N PRO A 6 21.87 -7.67 6.90
CA PRO A 6 21.27 -7.92 5.58
C PRO A 6 19.73 -7.81 5.57
N ASP A 7 19.06 -8.21 6.66
CA ASP A 7 17.60 -8.12 6.80
C ASP A 7 17.11 -6.66 6.84
N VAL A 8 17.93 -5.77 7.40
CA VAL A 8 17.64 -4.32 7.47
C VAL A 8 17.87 -3.66 6.12
N LYS A 9 18.80 -4.18 5.32
CA LYS A 9 19.15 -3.64 3.99
C LYS A 9 18.10 -4.00 2.93
N GLU A 10 17.61 -5.22 2.92
CA GLU A 10 16.51 -5.64 2.02
C GLU A 10 15.20 -4.94 2.35
N ALA A 11 14.85 -4.84 3.64
CA ALA A 11 13.68 -4.08 4.07
C ALA A 11 13.76 -2.60 3.66
N TYR A 12 14.97 -2.04 3.51
CA TYR A 12 15.18 -0.66 3.07
C TYR A 12 14.85 -0.45 1.58
N ASN A 13 15.23 -1.41 0.72
CA ASN A 13 15.03 -1.33 -0.73
C ASN A 13 13.54 -1.42 -1.12
N ASP A 14 12.73 -2.07 -0.30
CA ASP A 14 11.29 -2.23 -0.51
C ASP A 14 10.46 -0.98 -0.17
N ILE A 15 10.99 -0.08 0.68
CA ILE A 15 10.25 1.09 1.18
C ILE A 15 9.78 2.02 0.06
N PRO A 16 10.62 2.40 -0.92
CA PRO A 16 10.20 3.27 -2.02
C PRO A 16 9.05 2.67 -2.84
N VAL A 17 9.15 1.38 -3.19
CA VAL A 17 8.12 0.68 -3.99
C VAL A 17 6.80 0.63 -3.22
N ARG A 18 6.83 0.24 -1.95
CA ARG A 18 5.62 0.18 -1.11
C ARG A 18 4.96 1.55 -0.95
N LYS A 19 5.75 2.62 -0.78
CA LYS A 19 5.23 3.99 -0.72
C LYS A 19 4.60 4.42 -2.03
N ALA A 20 5.22 4.10 -3.16
CA ALA A 20 4.67 4.40 -4.49
C ALA A 20 3.31 3.71 -4.71
N LEU A 21 3.22 2.40 -4.40
CA LEU A 21 1.95 1.66 -4.49
C LEU A 21 0.87 2.25 -3.59
N ALA A 22 1.20 2.57 -2.33
CA ALA A 22 0.24 3.17 -1.41
C ALA A 22 -0.25 4.56 -1.86
N ALA A 23 0.62 5.37 -2.44
CA ALA A 23 0.26 6.66 -3.03
C ALA A 23 -0.67 6.48 -4.24
N GLN A 24 -0.40 5.51 -5.12
CA GLN A 24 -1.28 5.20 -6.25
C GLN A 24 -2.68 4.77 -5.79
N LEU A 25 -2.77 3.87 -4.81
CA LEU A 25 -4.06 3.44 -4.23
C LEU A 25 -4.85 4.63 -3.67
N LYS A 26 -4.18 5.54 -2.95
CA LYS A 26 -4.79 6.77 -2.43
C LYS A 26 -5.34 7.65 -3.55
N THR A 27 -4.56 7.83 -4.62
CA THR A 27 -4.97 8.63 -5.78
C THR A 27 -6.20 8.05 -6.45
N VAL A 28 -6.21 6.74 -6.71
CA VAL A 28 -7.36 6.05 -7.32
C VAL A 28 -8.60 6.16 -6.42
N ARG A 29 -8.47 5.90 -5.12
CA ARG A 29 -9.58 6.08 -4.16
C ARG A 29 -10.21 7.47 -4.27
N LYS A 30 -9.37 8.51 -4.26
CA LYS A 30 -9.82 9.90 -4.38
C LYS A 30 -10.51 10.17 -5.72
N ALA A 31 -9.98 9.66 -6.82
CA ALA A 31 -10.59 9.79 -8.14
C ALA A 31 -11.98 9.13 -8.21
N MET A 32 -12.17 8.03 -7.48
CA MET A 32 -13.47 7.37 -7.31
C MET A 32 -14.39 8.05 -6.29
N GLN A 33 -13.98 9.17 -5.69
CA GLN A 33 -14.71 9.90 -4.65
C GLN A 33 -15.04 9.06 -3.40
N LEU A 34 -14.29 7.99 -3.16
CA LEU A 34 -14.44 7.13 -1.99
C LEU A 34 -13.70 7.74 -0.80
N THR A 35 -14.26 7.61 0.41
CA THR A 35 -13.58 7.96 1.66
C THR A 35 -12.69 6.82 2.15
N GLN A 36 -11.79 7.11 3.10
CA GLN A 36 -11.03 6.07 3.79
C GLN A 36 -11.94 5.09 4.55
N GLN A 37 -13.11 5.55 4.99
CA GLN A 37 -14.10 4.71 5.66
C GLN A 37 -14.75 3.73 4.68
N ASP A 38 -14.99 4.15 3.44
CA ASP A 38 -15.56 3.26 2.41
C ASP A 38 -14.62 2.10 2.08
N ILE A 39 -13.32 2.39 1.98
CA ILE A 39 -12.31 1.33 1.81
C ILE A 39 -12.24 0.44 3.06
N ALA A 40 -12.31 1.02 4.26
CA ALA A 40 -12.33 0.25 5.50
C ALA A 40 -13.50 -0.74 5.53
N LEU A 41 -14.70 -0.31 5.11
CA LEU A 41 -15.89 -1.16 5.02
C LEU A 41 -15.73 -2.27 3.97
N LYS A 42 -15.24 -1.94 2.77
CA LYS A 42 -15.04 -2.92 1.68
C LYS A 42 -13.96 -3.95 2.01
N THR A 43 -12.91 -3.54 2.71
CA THR A 43 -11.75 -4.39 2.99
C THR A 43 -11.84 -5.10 4.33
N GLY A 44 -12.62 -4.60 5.31
CA GLY A 44 -12.56 -5.02 6.71
C GLY A 44 -11.30 -4.52 7.45
N ILE A 45 -10.48 -3.66 6.84
CA ILE A 45 -9.31 -3.05 7.48
C ILE A 45 -9.77 -1.83 8.28
N LYS A 46 -9.26 -1.64 9.50
CA LYS A 46 -9.59 -0.44 10.30
C LYS A 46 -9.24 0.85 9.54
N LYS A 47 -10.11 1.87 9.56
CA LYS A 47 -9.87 3.19 8.93
C LYS A 47 -8.51 3.81 9.31
N GLN A 48 -8.10 3.69 10.57
CA GLN A 48 -6.79 4.17 11.03
C GLN A 48 -5.63 3.51 10.27
N ASN A 49 -5.75 2.22 9.92
CA ASN A 49 -4.74 1.50 9.16
C ASN A 49 -4.78 1.91 7.68
N ILE A 50 -5.97 2.15 7.12
CA ILE A 50 -6.11 2.75 5.77
C ILE A 50 -5.38 4.10 5.71
N SER A 51 -5.59 4.97 6.71
CA SER A 51 -4.89 6.25 6.79
C SER A 51 -3.37 6.08 6.89
N ARG A 52 -2.88 5.14 7.71
CA ARG A 52 -1.44 4.85 7.81
C ARG A 52 -0.85 4.39 6.47
N ILE A 53 -1.53 3.46 5.79
CA ILE A 53 -1.13 2.98 4.46
C ILE A 53 -1.00 4.16 3.50
N GLU A 54 -2.05 4.98 3.36
CA GLU A 54 -2.09 6.11 2.42
C GLU A 54 -1.09 7.24 2.70
N ASN A 55 -0.51 7.26 3.90
CA ASN A 55 0.52 8.22 4.29
C ASN A 55 1.92 7.59 4.32
N GLY A 56 2.06 6.34 3.84
CA GLY A 56 3.33 5.62 3.83
C GLY A 56 3.88 5.34 5.22
N LEU A 57 2.99 5.25 6.22
CA LEU A 57 3.33 5.00 7.62
C LEU A 57 3.19 3.51 7.93
N GLY A 58 4.22 2.93 8.55
CA GLY A 58 4.30 1.51 8.85
C GLY A 58 4.72 0.67 7.64
N SER A 59 4.59 -0.65 7.77
CA SER A 59 4.97 -1.62 6.73
C SER A 59 3.78 -2.52 6.41
N PRO A 60 2.81 -2.07 5.58
CA PRO A 60 1.77 -2.97 5.11
C PRO A 60 2.39 -4.10 4.30
N ASN A 61 1.91 -5.32 4.55
CA ASN A 61 2.28 -6.46 3.72
C ASN A 61 1.56 -6.41 2.37
N PHE A 62 2.06 -7.19 1.41
CA PHE A 62 1.48 -7.27 0.07
C PHE A 62 0.00 -7.67 0.10
N SER A 63 -0.40 -8.61 0.95
CA SER A 63 -1.80 -9.03 1.11
C SER A 63 -2.73 -7.86 1.47
N THR A 64 -2.26 -6.95 2.34
CA THR A 64 -3.01 -5.74 2.73
C THR A 64 -3.17 -4.79 1.56
N LEU A 65 -2.10 -4.54 0.80
CA LEU A 65 -2.15 -3.71 -0.40
C LEU A 65 -3.05 -4.33 -1.48
N ASN A 66 -3.00 -5.65 -1.64
CA ASN A 66 -3.81 -6.38 -2.61
C ASN A 66 -5.30 -6.33 -2.27
N ARG A 67 -5.67 -6.49 -0.99
CA ARG A 67 -7.06 -6.30 -0.53
C ARG A 67 -7.57 -4.88 -0.78
N TYR A 68 -6.72 -3.88 -0.54
CA TYR A 68 -7.06 -2.49 -0.87
C TYR A 68 -7.30 -2.36 -2.38
N ALA A 69 -6.36 -2.79 -3.22
CA ALA A 69 -6.51 -2.76 -4.68
C ALA A 69 -7.82 -3.43 -5.13
N ALA A 70 -8.12 -4.63 -4.61
CA ALA A 70 -9.34 -5.35 -4.91
C ALA A 70 -10.61 -4.57 -4.49
N ALA A 71 -10.59 -3.86 -3.36
CA ALA A 71 -11.71 -3.00 -2.95
C ALA A 71 -11.95 -1.80 -3.88
N LEU A 72 -10.93 -1.39 -4.64
CA LEU A 72 -11.03 -0.41 -5.72
C LEU A 72 -11.38 -1.05 -7.07
N GLY A 73 -11.49 -2.38 -7.16
CA GLY A 73 -11.65 -3.12 -8.41
C GLY A 73 -10.36 -3.31 -9.21
N GLY A 74 -9.20 -3.04 -8.60
CA GLY A 74 -7.89 -3.20 -9.21
C GLY A 74 -7.17 -4.49 -8.80
N SER A 75 -6.05 -4.76 -9.48
CA SER A 75 -5.12 -5.84 -9.14
C SER A 75 -3.68 -5.40 -9.44
N PHE A 76 -2.70 -6.03 -8.80
CA PHE A 76 -1.30 -5.83 -9.15
C PHE A 76 -0.91 -6.77 -10.28
N VAL A 77 -0.22 -6.24 -11.27
CA VAL A 77 0.33 -7.00 -12.39
C VAL A 77 1.84 -6.79 -12.43
N PHE A 78 2.57 -7.88 -12.69
CA PHE A 78 3.99 -7.79 -13.01
C PHE A 78 4.14 -7.42 -14.49
N GLN A 79 5.02 -6.46 -14.78
CA GLN A 79 5.32 -6.02 -16.15
C GLN A 79 6.82 -5.97 -16.34
N LEU A 80 7.28 -6.51 -17.48
CA LEU A 80 8.67 -6.39 -17.93
C LEU A 80 8.73 -5.30 -19.00
N ASN A 81 9.47 -4.23 -18.73
CA ASN A 81 9.70 -3.17 -19.69
C ASN A 81 11.00 -3.49 -20.44
N HIS A 82 10.92 -3.62 -21.77
CA HIS A 82 12.06 -3.75 -22.67
C HIS A 82 12.61 -2.38 -23.06
#